data_AF-A0A9W9NN67-F1
#
_entry.id   AF-A0A9W9NN67-F1
#
_cell.length_a   1.000
_cell.length_b   1.000
_cell.length_c   1.000
_cell.angle_alpha   90.00
_cell.angle_beta   90.00
_cell.angle_gamma   90.00
#
_symmetry.space_group_name_H-M   'P 1'
#
loop_
_entity.id
_entity.type
_entity.pdbx_description
1 polymer ?
#
loop_
_entity_poly.entity_id
_entity_poly.type
_entity_poly.pdbx_seq_one_letter_code
_entity_poly.pdbx_strand_id
1 'polypeptide(L)'
;MHQFEDDRELEARGYRREMPRQFSVFSLVALSFSLTCTWSGTGSSMGISITEASAAGTLWSIPVAALMTTILSAGVAELASAYPVAGAQYYWAFFLSSDKYRAFASYIRRNHATVEWIFADTTNGTGWPSNGFAFILAISNAVYAFLGTDCGAHLCEEIRDPAKNAPKIILYPILIGLVTAWPFACACMYAITDVEAVLNTPSGLPLIEIYYQSTQSKSAASILLALFAFCFFGCSVANDPTFQIPLNALCLSGTVISLYGLIFLGSSTAFSAMVGAAVIFLQTSCALPQAILLFRGRDHVLPERPFTLGRLGPIINFLAVAWVVFLDILCCIPTEMPVTKENMNYISVVTFGLTSIVLLMYVFCKKGKYLGPRMPSGGLHLDGQEVSFKEGKHVNLHESKDD
;
A
#
# COMPACT_ATOMS: atom_id res chain seq x y z
N MET A 1 24.60 11.20 52.59
CA MET A 1 25.06 9.79 52.52
C MET A 1 24.23 9.02 51.51
N HIS A 2 22.89 9.03 51.58
CA HIS A 2 22.00 8.36 50.61
C HIS A 2 22.22 8.69 49.11
N GLN A 3 22.49 9.95 48.72
CA GLN A 3 22.69 10.30 47.31
C GLN A 3 23.89 9.56 46.65
N PHE A 4 24.98 9.37 47.38
CA PHE A 4 26.17 8.69 46.86
C PHE A 4 25.99 7.17 46.77
N GLU A 5 25.04 6.61 47.52
CA GLU A 5 24.72 5.18 47.54
C GLU A 5 23.78 4.84 46.37
N ASP A 6 22.71 5.62 46.19
CA ASP A 6 21.80 5.50 45.04
C ASP A 6 22.53 5.68 43.69
N ASP A 7 23.44 6.66 43.60
CA ASP A 7 24.17 6.93 42.35
C ASP A 7 25.17 5.79 42.05
N ARG A 8 25.70 5.11 43.07
CA ARG A 8 26.53 3.89 42.91
C ARG A 8 25.70 2.66 42.51
N GLU A 9 24.47 2.54 43.00
CA GLU A 9 23.55 1.47 42.58
C GLU A 9 23.14 1.61 41.12
N LEU A 10 22.96 2.84 40.63
CA LEU A 10 22.69 3.13 39.22
C LEU A 10 23.91 2.81 38.33
N GLU A 11 25.11 3.20 38.77
CA GLU A 11 26.36 2.88 38.08
C GLU A 11 26.66 1.37 38.06
N ALA A 12 26.38 0.64 39.16
CA ALA A 12 26.52 -0.81 39.22
C ALA A 12 25.56 -1.56 38.26
N ARG A 13 24.47 -0.91 37.85
CA ARG A 13 23.50 -1.43 36.87
C ARG A 13 23.77 -0.91 35.45
N GLY A 14 24.91 -0.25 35.23
CA GLY A 14 25.36 0.23 33.92
C GLY A 14 24.70 1.52 33.44
N TYR A 15 23.98 2.24 34.31
CA TYR A 15 23.33 3.50 33.98
C TYR A 15 24.08 4.68 34.60
N ARG A 16 24.69 5.53 33.76
CA ARG A 16 25.34 6.77 34.20
C ARG A 16 24.35 7.92 34.08
N ARG A 17 24.14 8.61 35.19
CA ARG A 17 23.14 9.65 35.32
C ARG A 17 23.61 10.98 34.69
N GLU A 18 22.79 11.56 33.81
CA GLU A 18 23.16 12.76 33.04
C GLU A 18 22.68 14.09 33.66
N MET A 19 21.64 14.08 34.51
CA MET A 19 21.04 15.31 35.08
C MET A 19 21.06 15.36 36.62
N PRO A 20 21.33 16.55 37.23
CA PRO A 20 21.35 16.74 38.69
C PRO A 20 19.94 16.67 39.32
N ARG A 21 19.82 16.36 40.63
CA ARG A 21 18.50 16.20 41.31
C ARG A 21 18.00 17.62 41.60
N GLN A 22 17.01 18.10 40.85
CA GLN A 22 16.52 19.48 40.97
C GLN A 22 15.14 19.59 41.64
N PHE A 23 14.39 18.49 41.71
CA PHE A 23 13.01 18.50 42.20
C PHE A 23 12.92 18.05 43.67
N SER A 24 12.16 18.79 44.47
CA SER A 24 11.77 18.39 45.82
C SER A 24 10.56 17.46 45.78
N VAL A 25 10.37 16.63 46.82
CA VAL A 25 9.20 15.72 46.92
C VAL A 25 7.89 16.49 46.80
N PHE A 26 7.80 17.67 47.43
CA PHE A 26 6.62 18.53 47.33
C PHE A 26 6.36 19.03 45.91
N SER A 27 7.42 19.40 45.17
CA SER A 27 7.32 19.79 43.76
C SER A 27 6.90 18.61 42.87
N LEU A 28 7.40 17.40 43.11
CA LEU A 28 7.03 16.19 42.37
C LEU A 28 5.59 15.76 42.64
N VAL A 29 5.11 15.90 43.88
CA VAL A 29 3.69 15.66 44.23
C VAL A 29 2.79 16.69 43.55
N ALA A 30 3.16 17.97 43.55
CA ALA A 30 2.41 19.03 42.87
C ALA A 30 2.37 18.83 41.35
N LEU A 31 3.49 18.41 40.74
CA LEU A 31 3.57 18.06 39.31
C LEU A 31 2.68 16.85 38.99
N SER A 32 2.75 15.79 39.81
CA SER A 32 1.94 14.58 39.62
C SER A 32 0.44 14.88 39.75
N PHE A 33 0.04 15.70 40.73
CA PHE A 33 -1.34 16.17 40.89
C PHE A 33 -1.81 16.97 39.67
N SER A 34 -0.95 17.84 39.14
CA SER A 34 -1.24 18.66 37.96
C SER A 34 -1.39 17.82 36.69
N LEU A 35 -0.63 16.73 36.55
CA LEU A 35 -0.72 15.80 35.41
C LEU A 35 -1.91 14.84 35.51
N THR A 36 -2.32 14.48 36.73
CA THR A 36 -3.38 13.46 36.91
C THR A 36 -4.75 14.02 36.50
N CYS A 37 -4.95 15.35 36.47
CA CYS A 37 -6.12 16.04 35.89
C CYS A 37 -7.51 15.42 36.20
N THR A 38 -7.65 14.69 37.32
CA THR A 38 -8.78 13.78 37.56
C THR A 38 -10.12 14.52 37.53
N TRP A 39 -10.17 15.70 38.15
CA TRP A 39 -11.38 16.51 38.23
C TRP A 39 -11.82 17.05 36.86
N SER A 40 -10.87 17.42 35.99
CA SER A 40 -11.15 17.85 34.62
C SER A 40 -11.59 16.69 33.74
N GLY A 41 -10.95 15.52 33.88
CA GLY A 41 -11.30 14.31 33.13
C GLY A 41 -12.69 13.80 33.49
N THR A 42 -13.01 13.72 34.79
CA THR A 42 -14.35 13.37 35.26
C THR A 42 -15.40 14.40 34.84
N GLY A 43 -15.07 15.69 34.83
CA GLY A 43 -15.96 16.74 34.34
C GLY A 43 -16.32 16.57 32.85
N SER A 44 -15.33 16.24 32.02
CA SER A 44 -15.53 16.00 30.58
C SER A 44 -16.30 14.72 30.29
N SER A 45 -16.13 13.66 31.10
CA SER A 45 -16.82 12.37 30.90
C SER A 45 -18.17 12.26 31.62
N MET A 46 -18.56 13.26 32.43
CA MET A 46 -19.75 13.20 33.28
C MET A 46 -21.04 12.99 32.49
N GLY A 47 -21.18 13.63 31.33
CA GLY A 47 -22.35 13.45 30.46
C GLY A 47 -22.48 12.01 29.94
N ILE A 48 -21.35 11.39 29.56
CA ILE A 48 -21.29 10.00 29.11
C ILE A 48 -21.60 9.06 30.28
N SER A 49 -20.96 9.26 31.42
CA SER A 49 -21.14 8.41 32.60
C SER A 49 -22.55 8.48 33.21
N ILE A 50 -23.29 9.58 33.04
CA ILE A 50 -24.71 9.70 33.44
C ILE A 50 -25.65 9.01 32.43
N THR A 51 -25.20 8.92 31.18
CA THR A 51 -25.95 8.24 30.12
C THR A 51 -25.77 6.73 30.21
N GLU A 52 -24.56 6.27 30.52
CA GLU A 52 -24.20 4.84 30.63
C GLU A 52 -24.49 4.25 32.02
N ALA A 53 -24.42 5.07 33.06
CA ALA A 53 -24.78 4.72 34.42
C ALA A 53 -25.69 5.80 35.00
N SER A 54 -26.59 5.46 35.92
CA SER A 54 -27.40 6.49 36.61
C SER A 54 -26.51 7.51 37.34
N ALA A 55 -27.06 8.65 37.75
CA ALA A 55 -26.32 9.65 38.53
C ALA A 55 -25.62 9.07 39.77
N ALA A 56 -26.25 8.08 40.43
CA ALA A 56 -25.62 7.33 41.51
C ALA A 56 -24.47 6.43 41.01
N GLY A 57 -24.65 5.76 39.87
CA GLY A 57 -23.62 4.96 39.22
C GLY A 57 -22.40 5.78 38.78
N THR A 58 -22.60 7.00 38.28
CA THR A 58 -21.51 7.94 37.96
C THR A 58 -20.73 8.37 39.19
N LEU A 59 -21.40 8.57 40.33
CA LEU A 59 -20.74 8.98 41.56
C LEU A 59 -20.00 7.81 42.23
N TRP A 60 -20.63 6.63 42.29
CA TRP A 60 -20.06 5.45 42.93
C TRP A 60 -19.03 4.71 42.08
N SER A 61 -18.98 4.94 40.77
CA SER A 61 -17.90 4.43 39.92
C SER A 61 -16.56 5.13 40.21
N ILE A 62 -16.56 6.38 40.68
CA ILE A 62 -15.33 7.13 40.95
C ILE A 62 -14.49 6.48 42.07
N PRO A 63 -15.02 6.14 43.27
CA PRO A 63 -14.26 5.40 44.27
C PRO A 63 -13.75 4.05 43.80
N VAL A 64 -14.53 3.32 42.99
CA VAL A 64 -14.14 2.02 42.45
C VAL A 64 -13.00 2.17 41.45
N ALA A 65 -13.10 3.15 40.55
CA ALA A 65 -12.04 3.49 39.61
C ALA A 65 -10.77 3.95 40.35
N ALA A 66 -10.91 4.83 41.35
CA ALA A 66 -9.80 5.29 42.17
C ALA A 66 -9.10 4.14 42.91
N LEU A 67 -9.87 3.17 43.43
CA LEU A 67 -9.31 1.98 44.07
C LEU A 67 -8.53 1.12 43.07
N MET A 68 -9.11 0.82 41.90
CA MET A 68 -8.43 0.02 40.87
C MET A 68 -7.19 0.72 40.31
N THR A 69 -7.26 2.03 40.09
CA THR A 69 -6.10 2.83 39.66
C THR A 69 -5.03 2.85 40.75
N THR A 70 -5.40 2.91 42.03
CA THR A 70 -4.43 2.84 43.13
C THR A 70 -3.73 1.49 43.20
N ILE A 71 -4.45 0.38 42.97
CA ILE A 71 -3.84 -0.97 42.88
C ILE A 71 -2.83 -1.03 41.73
N LEU A 72 -3.19 -0.51 40.55
CA LEU A 72 -2.27 -0.44 39.41
C LEU A 72 -1.05 0.46 39.72
N SER A 73 -1.29 1.64 40.30
CA SER A 73 -0.25 2.60 40.66
C SER A 73 0.66 2.08 41.76
N ALA A 74 0.18 1.22 42.67
CA ALA A 74 1.01 0.58 43.68
C ALA A 74 2.04 -0.36 43.02
N GLY A 75 1.62 -1.17 42.04
CA GLY A 75 2.56 -2.01 41.27
C GLY A 75 3.57 -1.19 40.47
N VAL A 76 3.14 -0.08 39.88
CA VAL A 76 4.05 0.86 39.20
C VAL A 76 4.99 1.56 40.19
N ALA A 77 4.53 1.89 41.39
CA ALA A 77 5.34 2.51 42.43
C ALA A 77 6.40 1.54 42.97
N GLU A 78 6.08 0.26 43.12
CA GLU A 78 7.04 -0.78 43.45
C GLU A 78 8.13 -0.89 42.37
N LEU A 79 7.73 -0.95 41.10
CA LEU A 79 8.67 -0.98 39.97
C LEU A 79 9.54 0.29 39.89
N ALA A 80 8.96 1.46 40.15
CA ALA A 80 9.67 2.72 40.21
C ALA A 80 10.65 2.79 41.39
N SER A 81 10.32 2.16 42.51
CA SER A 81 11.22 2.06 43.66
C SER A 81 12.38 1.10 43.42
N ALA A 82 12.12 -0.02 42.73
CA ALA A 82 13.15 -1.01 42.37
C ALA A 82 14.09 -0.50 41.27
N TYR A 83 13.56 0.29 40.33
CA TYR A 83 14.29 0.81 39.17
C TYR A 83 14.01 2.32 38.97
N PRO A 84 14.64 3.19 39.78
CA PRO A 84 14.40 4.65 39.78
C PRO A 84 15.17 5.35 38.64
N VAL A 85 14.86 5.00 37.40
CA VAL A 85 15.54 5.51 36.20
C VAL A 85 14.60 6.37 35.35
N ALA A 86 15.13 7.45 34.77
CA ALA A 86 14.42 8.27 33.79
C ALA A 86 14.10 7.41 32.55
N GLY A 87 12.82 7.07 32.36
CA GLY A 87 12.35 6.19 31.29
C GLY A 87 11.31 5.15 31.71
N ALA A 88 11.13 4.95 33.02
CA ALA A 88 10.03 4.23 33.65
C ALA A 88 9.54 2.99 32.84
N GLN A 89 8.42 3.11 32.13
CA GLN A 89 7.73 1.98 31.53
C GLN A 89 8.53 1.22 30.45
N TYR A 90 9.33 1.89 29.60
CA TYR A 90 10.13 1.18 28.59
C TYR A 90 11.32 0.45 29.23
N TYR A 91 11.91 1.08 30.26
CA TYR A 91 13.07 0.56 30.96
C TYR A 91 12.66 -0.66 31.79
N TRP A 92 11.55 -0.57 32.52
CA TRP A 92 11.00 -1.71 33.25
C TRP A 92 10.61 -2.85 32.30
N ALA A 93 9.98 -2.54 31.16
CA ALA A 93 9.65 -3.56 30.15
C ALA A 93 10.89 -4.26 29.58
N PHE A 94 12.00 -3.53 29.37
CA PHE A 94 13.27 -4.10 28.92
C PHE A 94 13.92 -5.01 29.96
N PHE A 95 13.96 -4.59 31.23
CA PHE A 95 14.68 -5.33 32.26
C PHE A 95 13.89 -6.52 32.84
N LEU A 96 12.56 -6.43 32.88
CA LEU A 96 11.71 -7.50 33.41
C LEU A 96 11.45 -8.62 32.39
N SER A 97 11.69 -8.37 31.11
CA SER A 97 11.46 -9.37 30.07
C SER A 97 12.70 -10.21 29.77
N SER A 98 12.46 -11.46 29.36
CA SER A 98 13.51 -12.43 29.04
C SER A 98 14.51 -11.89 28.00
N ASP A 99 15.78 -12.31 28.12
CA ASP A 99 16.92 -11.93 27.26
C ASP A 99 16.63 -11.91 25.76
N LYS A 100 15.77 -12.82 25.30
CA LYS A 100 15.38 -12.92 23.90
C LYS A 100 14.37 -11.85 23.44
N TYR A 101 13.52 -11.38 24.35
CA TYR A 101 12.38 -10.51 24.03
C TYR A 101 12.52 -9.09 24.56
N ARG A 102 13.55 -8.79 25.37
CA ARG A 102 13.67 -7.48 25.99
C ARG A 102 13.72 -6.28 25.08
N ALA A 103 14.47 -6.39 23.98
CA ALA A 103 14.50 -5.35 22.96
C ALA A 103 13.13 -5.14 22.30
N PHE A 104 12.35 -6.22 22.15
CA PHE A 104 11.02 -6.19 21.54
C PHE A 104 9.95 -5.66 22.49
N ALA A 105 9.96 -6.12 23.75
CA ALA A 105 9.03 -5.70 24.80
C ALA A 105 9.19 -4.21 25.14
N SER A 106 10.42 -3.67 25.10
CA SER A 106 10.66 -2.24 25.24
C SER A 106 10.25 -1.43 24.01
N TYR A 107 10.36 -2.03 22.82
CA TYR A 107 10.03 -1.37 21.54
C TYR A 107 8.52 -1.18 21.35
N ILE A 108 7.70 -2.18 21.69
CA ILE A 108 6.21 -2.11 21.57
C ILE A 108 5.59 -0.98 22.40
N ARG A 109 6.28 -0.49 23.44
CA ARG A 109 5.74 0.47 24.42
C ARG A 109 6.02 1.95 24.07
N ARG A 110 6.50 2.27 22.86
CA ARG A 110 6.69 3.66 22.41
C ARG A 110 5.35 4.27 21.96
N ASN A 111 5.22 5.61 21.95
CA ASN A 111 4.03 6.33 21.50
C ASN A 111 3.65 5.90 20.07
N HIS A 112 2.50 5.24 19.92
CA HIS A 112 1.93 4.81 18.64
C HIS A 112 0.59 5.51 18.41
N ALA A 113 0.20 5.67 17.14
CA ALA A 113 -1.14 6.16 16.80
C ALA A 113 -2.24 5.25 17.38
N THR A 114 -3.41 5.81 17.70
CA THR A 114 -4.51 5.05 18.28
C THR A 114 -5.23 4.21 17.21
N VAL A 115 -5.76 3.05 17.62
CA VAL A 115 -6.53 2.14 16.73
C VAL A 115 -7.73 2.86 16.11
N GLU A 116 -8.39 3.71 16.89
CA GLU A 116 -9.54 4.52 16.46
C GLU A 116 -9.14 5.49 15.35
N TRP A 117 -7.98 6.13 15.45
CA TRP A 117 -7.49 7.00 14.40
C TRP A 117 -7.25 6.25 13.08
N ILE A 118 -6.77 5.00 13.13
CA ILE A 118 -6.47 4.23 11.92
C ILE A 118 -7.74 3.74 11.20
N PHE A 119 -8.76 3.32 11.95
CA PHE A 119 -9.94 2.65 11.36
C PHE A 119 -11.20 3.50 11.29
N ALA A 120 -11.29 4.59 12.07
CA ALA A 120 -12.49 5.40 12.17
C ALA A 120 -12.29 6.89 11.84
N ASP A 121 -11.04 7.36 11.74
CA ASP A 121 -10.80 8.75 11.34
C ASP A 121 -11.23 8.98 9.88
N THR A 122 -11.90 10.12 9.66
CA THR A 122 -12.36 10.56 8.33
C THR A 122 -11.88 11.96 8.00
N THR A 123 -10.81 12.40 8.68
CA THR A 123 -10.19 13.71 8.46
C THR A 123 -9.76 13.85 7.01
N ASN A 124 -10.30 14.87 6.34
CA ASN A 124 -10.10 15.10 4.92
C ASN A 124 -9.13 16.28 4.69
N GLY A 125 -7.93 15.97 4.17
CA GLY A 125 -6.92 16.97 3.79
C GLY A 125 -7.01 17.45 2.33
N THR A 126 -7.91 16.89 1.52
CA THR A 126 -7.96 17.13 0.06
C THR A 126 -8.65 18.44 -0.35
N GLY A 127 -9.37 19.10 0.57
CA GLY A 127 -10.16 20.30 0.28
C GLY A 127 -11.50 20.05 -0.44
N TRP A 128 -11.86 18.79 -0.73
CA TRP A 128 -13.19 18.45 -1.24
C TRP A 128 -14.27 18.52 -0.14
N PRO A 129 -15.48 19.03 -0.43
CA PRO A 129 -16.53 19.21 0.57
C PRO A 129 -17.15 17.90 1.09
N SER A 130 -16.91 16.76 0.42
CA SER A 130 -17.46 15.46 0.80
C SER A 130 -16.36 14.49 1.19
N ASN A 131 -16.39 14.00 2.44
CA ASN A 131 -15.46 12.98 2.93
C ASN A 131 -15.60 11.66 2.16
N GLY A 132 -16.82 11.32 1.72
CA GLY A 132 -17.05 10.14 0.88
C GLY A 132 -16.38 10.24 -0.49
N PHE A 133 -16.30 11.45 -1.06
CA PHE A 133 -15.59 11.66 -2.31
C PHE A 133 -14.07 11.54 -2.13
N ALA A 134 -13.53 12.10 -1.04
CA ALA A 134 -12.12 11.94 -0.69
C ALA A 134 -11.73 10.47 -0.45
N PHE A 135 -12.62 9.69 0.17
CA PHE A 135 -12.43 8.24 0.32
C PHE A 135 -12.38 7.51 -1.03
N ILE A 136 -13.26 7.87 -1.96
CA ILE A 136 -13.26 7.30 -3.32
C ILE A 136 -11.97 7.64 -4.07
N LEU A 137 -11.46 8.87 -3.94
CA LEU A 137 -10.15 9.26 -4.49
C LEU A 137 -9.00 8.44 -3.87
N ALA A 138 -9.06 8.18 -2.55
CA ALA A 138 -8.07 7.33 -1.88
C ALA A 138 -8.09 5.87 -2.39
N ILE A 139 -9.28 5.32 -2.70
CA ILE A 139 -9.38 4.00 -3.34
C ILE A 139 -8.66 3.99 -4.69
N SER A 140 -8.82 5.04 -5.50
CA SER A 140 -8.13 5.17 -6.78
C SER A 140 -6.60 5.08 -6.62
N ASN A 141 -6.04 5.73 -5.60
CA ASN A 141 -4.62 5.65 -5.28
C ASN A 141 -4.21 4.27 -4.76
N ALA A 142 -5.07 3.58 -4.00
CA ALA A 142 -4.79 2.24 -3.50
C ALA A 142 -4.74 1.18 -4.61
N VAL A 143 -5.47 1.37 -5.72
CA VAL A 143 -5.45 0.46 -6.88
C VAL A 143 -4.05 0.34 -7.50
N TYR A 144 -3.22 1.39 -7.40
CA TYR A 144 -1.85 1.35 -7.92
C TYR A 144 -1.00 0.24 -7.28
N ALA A 145 -1.28 -0.13 -6.03
CA ALA A 145 -0.56 -1.19 -5.33
C ALA A 145 -0.82 -2.60 -5.92
N PHE A 146 -1.86 -2.75 -6.74
CA PHE A 146 -2.29 -4.03 -7.33
C PHE A 146 -2.18 -4.06 -8.86
N LEU A 147 -1.45 -3.12 -9.47
CA LEU A 147 -1.16 -3.15 -10.92
C LEU A 147 -0.20 -4.30 -11.27
N GLY A 148 -0.33 -4.86 -12.48
CA GLY A 148 0.56 -5.89 -13.03
C GLY A 148 0.12 -7.34 -12.77
N THR A 149 -1.12 -7.56 -12.37
CA THR A 149 -1.69 -8.92 -12.17
C THR A 149 -1.80 -9.73 -13.46
N ASP A 150 -1.78 -9.06 -14.61
CA ASP A 150 -1.84 -9.60 -15.96
C ASP A 150 -0.48 -10.07 -16.50
N CYS A 151 0.63 -9.76 -15.83
CA CYS A 151 1.97 -10.23 -16.21
C CYS A 151 2.04 -11.77 -16.37
N GLY A 152 1.33 -12.50 -15.50
CA GLY A 152 1.22 -13.96 -15.62
C GLY A 152 0.52 -14.42 -16.91
N ALA A 153 -0.39 -13.61 -17.46
CA ALA A 153 -1.06 -13.91 -18.73
C ALA A 153 -0.09 -13.86 -19.91
N HIS A 154 0.88 -12.94 -19.88
CA HIS A 154 1.91 -12.80 -20.92
C HIS A 154 2.94 -13.93 -20.94
N LEU A 155 3.14 -14.60 -19.81
CA LEU A 155 4.08 -15.71 -19.66
C LEU A 155 3.40 -17.09 -19.65
N CYS A 156 2.13 -17.17 -20.07
CA CYS A 156 1.38 -18.44 -20.04
C CYS A 156 2.05 -19.56 -20.85
N GLU A 157 2.75 -19.22 -21.93
CA GLU A 157 3.41 -20.21 -22.80
C GLU A 157 4.62 -20.89 -22.14
N GLU A 158 5.19 -20.28 -21.09
CA GLU A 158 6.37 -20.80 -20.37
C GLU A 158 6.00 -21.68 -19.17
N ILE A 159 4.70 -21.81 -18.87
CA ILE A 159 4.20 -22.45 -17.64
C ILE A 159 3.62 -23.82 -17.96
N ARG A 160 3.96 -24.81 -17.13
CA ARG A 160 3.39 -26.17 -17.22
C ARG A 160 1.88 -26.14 -16.98
N ASP A 161 1.10 -26.79 -17.85
CA ASP A 161 -0.36 -26.84 -17.80
C ASP A 161 -1.03 -25.45 -17.67
N PRO A 162 -0.84 -24.56 -18.66
CA PRO A 162 -1.23 -23.15 -18.56
C PRO A 162 -2.74 -22.98 -18.33
N ALA A 163 -3.58 -23.83 -18.93
CA ALA A 163 -5.03 -23.76 -18.75
C ALA A 163 -5.50 -23.95 -17.29
N LYS A 164 -4.70 -24.58 -16.42
CA LYS A 164 -5.01 -24.77 -14.98
C LYS A 164 -4.21 -23.84 -14.08
N ASN A 165 -2.99 -23.49 -14.47
CA ASN A 165 -2.07 -22.71 -13.63
C ASN A 165 -2.11 -21.20 -13.93
N ALA A 166 -2.48 -20.78 -15.14
CA ALA A 166 -2.64 -19.36 -15.49
C ALA A 166 -3.67 -18.61 -14.62
N PRO A 167 -4.83 -19.18 -14.26
CA PRO A 167 -5.75 -18.52 -13.32
C PRO A 167 -5.13 -18.32 -11.93
N LYS A 168 -4.30 -19.25 -11.47
CA LYS A 168 -3.69 -19.21 -10.13
C LYS A 168 -2.61 -18.13 -10.04
N ILE A 169 -1.73 -18.04 -11.04
CA ILE A 169 -0.67 -17.02 -11.08
C ILE A 169 -1.21 -15.59 -11.22
N ILE A 170 -2.44 -15.42 -11.73
CA ILE A 170 -3.11 -14.11 -11.80
C ILE A 170 -3.76 -13.77 -10.44
N LEU A 171 -4.41 -14.75 -9.78
CA LEU A 171 -5.18 -14.51 -8.56
C LEU A 171 -4.35 -14.53 -7.27
N TYR A 172 -3.37 -15.44 -7.15
CA TYR A 172 -2.59 -15.59 -5.91
C TYR A 172 -1.76 -14.36 -5.55
N PRO A 173 -1.12 -13.63 -6.49
CA PRO A 173 -0.40 -12.40 -6.14
C PRO A 173 -1.30 -11.33 -5.53
N ILE A 174 -2.56 -11.23 -5.94
CA ILE A 174 -3.53 -10.28 -5.34
C ILE A 174 -3.79 -10.65 -3.88
N LEU A 175 -4.01 -11.94 -3.60
CA LEU A 175 -4.25 -12.43 -2.24
C LEU A 175 -3.02 -12.27 -1.35
N ILE A 176 -1.84 -12.64 -1.86
CA ILE A 176 -0.57 -12.48 -1.15
C ILE A 176 -0.32 -10.99 -0.89
N GLY A 177 -0.52 -10.14 -1.90
CA GLY A 177 -0.39 -8.69 -1.81
C GLY A 177 -1.32 -8.10 -0.77
N LEU A 178 -2.58 -8.54 -0.70
CA LEU A 178 -3.51 -8.08 0.34
C LEU A 178 -3.04 -8.51 1.74
N VAL A 179 -2.61 -9.77 1.89
CA VAL A 179 -2.15 -10.32 3.17
C VAL A 179 -0.84 -9.69 3.65
N THR A 180 0.01 -9.19 2.75
CA THR A 180 1.28 -8.55 3.11
C THR A 180 1.19 -7.02 3.20
N ALA A 181 0.53 -6.37 2.24
CA ALA A 181 0.43 -4.92 2.16
C ALA A 181 -0.52 -4.35 3.23
N TRP A 182 -1.61 -5.06 3.58
CA TRP A 182 -2.54 -4.57 4.59
C TRP A 182 -1.90 -4.48 5.99
N PRO A 183 -1.25 -5.53 6.53
CA PRO A 183 -0.56 -5.41 7.81
C PRO A 183 0.60 -4.41 7.78
N PHE A 184 1.31 -4.31 6.65
CA PHE A 184 2.37 -3.32 6.47
C PHE A 184 1.81 -1.89 6.54
N ALA A 185 0.73 -1.60 5.83
CA ALA A 185 0.05 -0.30 5.87
C ALA A 185 -0.43 0.01 7.30
N CYS A 186 -1.07 -0.94 7.99
CA CYS A 186 -1.44 -0.76 9.40
C CYS A 186 -0.23 -0.45 10.28
N ALA A 187 0.88 -1.19 10.13
CA ALA A 187 2.11 -0.95 10.90
C ALA A 187 2.71 0.43 10.64
N CYS A 188 2.72 0.90 9.39
CA CYS A 188 3.12 2.26 9.05
C CYS A 188 2.21 3.29 9.70
N MET A 189 0.89 3.10 9.67
CA MET A 189 -0.06 4.03 10.30
C MET A 189 0.11 4.09 11.83
N TYR A 190 0.35 2.95 12.49
CA TYR A 190 0.67 2.92 13.93
C TYR A 190 1.98 3.63 14.29
N ALA A 191 2.92 3.69 13.35
CA ALA A 191 4.22 4.35 13.55
C ALA A 191 4.16 5.88 13.40
N ILE A 192 3.07 6.42 12.82
CA ILE A 192 2.90 7.87 12.65
C ILE A 192 2.57 8.49 14.00
N THR A 193 3.34 9.51 14.37
CA THR A 193 3.13 10.31 15.59
C THR A 193 2.84 11.77 15.26
N ASP A 194 3.34 12.25 14.11
CA ASP A 194 3.10 13.57 13.58
C ASP A 194 2.75 13.46 12.09
N VAL A 195 1.47 13.70 11.77
CA VAL A 195 0.93 13.62 10.40
C VAL A 195 1.45 14.78 9.55
N GLU A 196 1.61 15.98 10.11
CA GLU A 196 2.03 17.17 9.36
C GLU A 196 3.48 17.04 8.89
N ALA A 197 4.35 16.46 9.73
CA ALA A 197 5.73 16.14 9.34
C ALA A 197 5.81 15.09 8.21
N VAL A 198 4.91 14.09 8.21
CA VAL A 198 4.84 13.06 7.15
C VAL A 198 4.31 13.63 5.84
N LEU A 199 3.38 14.59 5.88
CA LEU A 199 2.85 15.24 4.69
C LEU A 199 3.83 16.28 4.10
N ASN A 200 4.56 17.01 4.96
CA ASN A 200 5.49 18.07 4.57
C ASN A 200 6.95 17.63 4.65
N THR A 201 7.25 16.39 4.26
CA THR A 201 8.62 15.86 4.38
C THR A 201 9.58 16.56 3.39
N PRO A 202 10.76 17.05 3.83
CA PRO A 202 11.74 17.71 2.96
C PRO A 202 12.29 16.84 1.83
N SER A 203 12.25 15.50 1.99
CA SER A 203 12.69 14.53 1.00
C SER A 203 11.66 14.27 -0.11
N GLY A 204 10.41 14.70 0.07
CA GLY A 204 9.28 14.37 -0.81
C GLY A 204 8.80 12.92 -0.71
N LEU A 205 9.33 12.12 0.23
CA LEU A 205 8.98 10.71 0.41
C LEU A 205 8.42 10.46 1.82
N PRO A 206 7.09 10.38 2.01
CA PRO A 206 6.47 10.19 3.32
C PRO A 206 7.00 8.96 4.09
N LEU A 207 7.34 7.88 3.38
CA LEU A 207 7.80 6.62 3.99
C LEU A 207 9.10 6.78 4.79
N ILE A 208 10.03 7.64 4.36
CA ILE A 208 11.30 7.83 5.08
C ILE A 208 11.06 8.54 6.43
N GLU A 209 10.09 9.45 6.47
CA GLU A 209 9.72 10.17 7.68
C GLU A 209 9.02 9.23 8.67
N ILE A 210 8.16 8.32 8.20
CA ILE A 210 7.56 7.27 9.04
C ILE A 210 8.65 6.38 9.67
N TYR A 211 9.67 6.00 8.88
CA TYR A 211 10.83 5.27 9.42
C TYR A 211 11.66 6.12 10.38
N TYR A 212 11.77 7.43 10.15
CA TYR A 212 12.45 8.33 11.07
C TYR A 212 11.69 8.51 12.38
N GLN A 213 10.36 8.69 12.35
CA GLN A 213 9.53 8.82 13.55
C GLN A 213 9.59 7.54 14.41
N SER A 214 9.61 6.37 13.80
CA SER A 214 9.75 5.09 14.52
C SER A 214 11.16 4.84 15.06
N THR A 215 12.21 5.10 14.27
CA THR A 215 13.60 4.79 14.63
C THR A 215 14.32 5.90 15.39
N GLN A 216 13.88 7.16 15.23
CA GLN A 216 14.52 8.39 15.70
C GLN A 216 15.99 8.55 15.23
N SER A 217 16.40 7.81 14.21
CA SER A 217 17.75 7.81 13.66
C SER A 217 17.72 7.94 12.15
N LYS A 218 18.41 8.97 11.63
CA LYS A 218 18.50 9.22 10.19
C LYS A 218 19.19 8.07 9.46
N SER A 219 20.20 7.43 10.07
CA SER A 219 20.89 6.30 9.45
C SER A 219 20.01 5.06 9.40
N ALA A 220 19.29 4.76 10.48
CA ALA A 220 18.37 3.62 10.51
C ALA A 220 17.21 3.78 9.53
N ALA A 221 16.60 4.98 9.47
CA ALA A 221 15.55 5.29 8.51
C ALA A 221 16.02 5.13 7.05
N SER A 222 17.23 5.63 6.73
CA SER A 222 17.83 5.47 5.41
C SER A 222 18.14 4.01 5.07
N ILE A 223 18.60 3.20 6.03
CA ILE A 223 18.83 1.75 5.82
C ILE A 223 17.52 1.03 5.54
N LEU A 224 16.46 1.31 6.30
CA LEU A 224 15.14 0.71 6.07
C LEU A 224 14.57 1.08 4.70
N LEU A 225 14.70 2.35 4.29
CA LEU A 225 14.31 2.78 2.96
C LEU A 225 15.16 2.13 1.87
N ALA A 226 16.46 1.99 2.08
CA ALA A 226 17.35 1.31 1.14
C ALA A 226 17.02 -0.18 1.00
N LEU A 227 16.65 -0.86 2.10
CA LEU A 227 16.18 -2.24 2.08
C LEU A 227 14.85 -2.36 1.32
N PHE A 228 13.92 -1.43 1.54
CA PHE A 228 12.66 -1.38 0.80
C PHE A 228 12.90 -1.19 -0.70
N ALA A 229 13.76 -0.23 -1.07
CA ALA A 229 14.16 -0.02 -2.47
C ALA A 229 14.87 -1.25 -3.06
N PHE A 230 15.76 -1.90 -2.30
CA PHE A 230 16.42 -3.13 -2.71
C PHE A 230 15.43 -4.26 -2.96
N CYS A 231 14.38 -4.42 -2.15
CA CYS A 231 13.32 -5.39 -2.41
C CYS A 231 12.58 -5.10 -3.72
N PHE A 232 12.28 -3.82 -4.02
CA PHE A 232 11.69 -3.41 -5.30
C PHE A 232 12.56 -3.79 -6.51
N PHE A 233 13.87 -3.52 -6.43
CA PHE A 233 14.82 -3.94 -7.47
C PHE A 233 15.02 -5.46 -7.50
N GLY A 234 15.02 -6.11 -6.34
CA GLY A 234 15.15 -7.55 -6.17
C GLY A 234 14.05 -8.31 -6.88
N CYS A 235 12.80 -7.84 -6.85
CA CYS A 235 11.70 -8.43 -7.63
C CYS A 235 11.92 -8.35 -9.14
N SER A 236 12.68 -7.36 -9.63
CA SER A 236 13.04 -7.24 -11.05
C SER A 236 14.20 -8.16 -11.46
N VAL A 237 14.98 -8.64 -10.48
CA VAL A 237 16.19 -9.46 -10.67
C VAL A 237 16.00 -10.92 -10.20
N ALA A 238 14.95 -11.22 -9.42
CA ALA A 238 14.64 -12.53 -8.84
C ALA A 238 14.25 -13.64 -9.85
N ASN A 239 14.62 -13.48 -11.12
CA ASN A 239 14.73 -14.56 -12.10
C ASN A 239 16.20 -15.01 -12.13
N ASP A 240 16.56 -15.96 -11.26
CA ASP A 240 17.92 -16.48 -11.08
C ASP A 240 18.44 -17.32 -12.29
N PRO A 241 19.74 -17.27 -12.63
CA PRO A 241 20.30 -17.78 -13.90
C PRO A 241 20.67 -19.28 -13.87
N THR A 242 19.68 -20.16 -13.75
CA THR A 242 19.59 -21.25 -14.74
C THR A 242 18.90 -20.74 -16.02
N PHE A 243 18.19 -19.60 -15.92
CA PHE A 243 17.32 -18.96 -16.91
C PHE A 243 18.07 -17.94 -17.80
N GLN A 244 17.94 -18.09 -19.12
CA GLN A 244 18.49 -17.19 -20.15
C GLN A 244 17.80 -15.82 -20.18
N ILE A 245 18.14 -14.93 -19.23
CA ILE A 245 17.58 -13.57 -19.22
C ILE A 245 18.08 -12.74 -20.42
N PRO A 246 17.20 -12.02 -21.14
CA PRO A 246 17.60 -11.12 -22.21
C PRO A 246 18.15 -9.82 -21.61
N LEU A 247 19.39 -9.86 -21.08
CA LEU A 247 20.05 -8.71 -20.44
C LEU A 247 20.02 -7.46 -21.32
N ASN A 248 20.17 -7.63 -22.64
CA ASN A 248 20.08 -6.54 -23.61
C ASN A 248 18.70 -5.87 -23.62
N ALA A 249 17.62 -6.64 -23.49
CA ALA A 249 16.26 -6.11 -23.41
C ALA A 249 16.02 -5.37 -22.07
N LEU A 250 16.57 -5.89 -20.98
CA LEU A 250 16.51 -5.24 -19.65
C LEU A 250 17.29 -3.92 -19.63
N CYS A 251 18.51 -3.91 -20.18
CA CYS A 251 19.32 -2.69 -20.29
C CYS A 251 18.67 -1.67 -21.21
N LEU A 252 18.08 -2.11 -22.33
CA LEU A 252 17.35 -1.23 -23.25
C LEU A 252 16.10 -0.64 -22.59
N SER A 253 15.26 -1.45 -21.97
CA SER A 253 14.06 -0.96 -21.28
C SER A 253 14.42 -0.03 -20.12
N GLY A 254 15.43 -0.38 -19.32
CA GLY A 254 15.96 0.49 -18.25
C GLY A 254 16.49 1.82 -18.76
N THR A 255 17.18 1.83 -19.90
CA THR A 255 17.67 3.06 -20.55
C THR A 255 16.51 3.93 -21.02
N VAL A 256 15.51 3.36 -21.70
CA VAL A 256 14.33 4.08 -22.18
C VAL A 256 13.52 4.65 -21.01
N ILE A 257 13.32 3.88 -19.94
CA ILE A 257 12.64 4.34 -18.72
C ILE A 257 13.43 5.47 -18.05
N SER A 258 14.77 5.37 -18.01
CA SER A 258 15.61 6.43 -17.45
C SER A 258 15.53 7.72 -18.26
N LEU A 259 15.53 7.63 -19.60
CA LEU A 259 15.34 8.78 -20.50
C LEU A 259 13.95 9.39 -20.34
N TYR A 260 12.91 8.56 -20.21
CA TYR A 260 11.56 9.00 -19.89
C TYR A 260 11.50 9.73 -18.53
N GLY A 261 12.24 9.26 -17.53
CA GLY A 261 12.39 9.91 -16.23
C GLY A 261 12.99 11.32 -16.30
N LEU A 262 13.77 11.66 -17.33
CA LEU A 262 14.31 13.01 -17.51
C LEU A 262 13.22 14.06 -17.75
N ILE A 263 12.00 13.66 -18.17
CA ILE A 263 10.85 14.57 -18.28
C ILE A 263 10.53 15.22 -16.93
N PHE A 264 10.78 14.51 -15.82
CA PHE A 264 10.58 15.02 -14.47
C PHE A 264 11.44 16.26 -14.18
N LEU A 265 12.63 16.39 -14.79
CA LEU A 265 13.49 17.56 -14.64
C LEU A 265 12.89 18.81 -15.29
N GLY A 266 12.07 18.65 -16.33
CA GLY A 266 11.40 19.75 -17.03
C GLY A 266 10.05 20.10 -16.42
N SER A 267 9.24 19.10 -16.08
CA SER A 267 7.94 19.28 -15.44
C SER A 267 7.51 18.01 -14.70
N SER A 268 7.39 18.12 -13.36
CA SER A 268 6.81 17.08 -12.52
C SER A 268 5.35 16.79 -12.88
N THR A 269 4.57 17.83 -13.20
CA THR A 269 3.16 17.70 -13.63
C THR A 269 3.03 16.90 -14.93
N ALA A 270 3.88 17.18 -15.93
CA ALA A 270 3.87 16.44 -17.20
C ALA A 270 4.25 14.97 -17.01
N PHE A 271 5.30 14.71 -16.21
CA PHE A 271 5.72 13.35 -15.88
C PHE A 271 4.60 12.56 -15.17
N SER A 272 3.99 13.13 -14.13
CA SER A 272 2.89 12.50 -13.39
C SER A 272 1.67 12.23 -14.28
N ALA A 273 1.32 13.14 -15.19
CA ALA A 273 0.22 12.96 -16.13
C ALA A 273 0.48 11.81 -17.12
N MET A 274 1.72 11.65 -17.59
CA MET A 274 2.09 10.55 -18.48
C MET A 274 2.11 9.19 -17.75
N VAL A 275 2.61 9.14 -16.50
CA VAL A 275 2.55 7.93 -15.67
C VAL A 275 1.10 7.51 -15.42
N GLY A 276 0.23 8.47 -15.07
CA GLY A 276 -1.20 8.21 -14.91
C GLY A 276 -1.89 7.73 -16.19
N ALA A 277 -1.56 8.30 -17.34
CA ALA A 277 -2.08 7.85 -18.64
C ALA A 277 -1.67 6.41 -18.98
N ALA A 278 -0.43 6.02 -18.67
CA ALA A 278 0.03 4.64 -18.85
C ALA A 278 -0.80 3.64 -18.03
N VAL A 279 -1.19 4.02 -16.81
CA VAL A 279 -2.06 3.19 -15.95
C VAL A 279 -3.45 3.03 -16.54
N ILE A 280 -4.06 4.12 -17.05
CA ILE A 280 -5.34 4.05 -17.76
C ILE A 280 -5.22 3.07 -18.93
N PHE A 281 -4.22 3.23 -19.80
CA PHE A 281 -4.06 2.34 -20.96
C PHE A 281 -3.89 0.87 -20.57
N LEU A 282 -3.12 0.59 -19.51
CA LEU A 282 -2.93 -0.78 -19.02
C LEU A 282 -4.25 -1.38 -18.54
N GLN A 283 -5.02 -0.65 -17.73
CA GLN A 283 -6.30 -1.14 -17.21
C GLN A 283 -7.37 -1.26 -18.29
N THR A 284 -7.52 -0.25 -19.16
CA THR A 284 -8.46 -0.31 -20.28
C THR A 284 -8.12 -1.47 -21.23
N SER A 285 -6.83 -1.73 -21.49
CA SER A 285 -6.38 -2.86 -22.31
C SER A 285 -6.78 -4.20 -21.68
N CYS A 286 -6.63 -4.35 -20.37
CA CYS A 286 -7.04 -5.56 -19.64
C CYS A 286 -8.57 -5.74 -19.62
N ALA A 287 -9.33 -4.65 -19.54
CA ALA A 287 -10.80 -4.68 -19.54
C ALA A 287 -11.39 -4.94 -20.93
N LEU A 288 -10.69 -4.58 -22.01
CA LEU A 288 -11.21 -4.65 -23.37
C LEU A 288 -11.63 -6.07 -23.81
N PRO A 289 -10.84 -7.14 -23.59
CA PRO A 289 -11.29 -8.51 -23.87
C PRO A 289 -12.52 -8.91 -23.05
N GLN A 290 -12.64 -8.45 -21.81
CA GLN A 290 -13.79 -8.74 -20.95
C GLN A 290 -15.05 -8.03 -21.45
N ALA A 291 -14.91 -6.81 -21.97
CA ALA A 291 -15.98 -6.07 -22.64
C ALA A 291 -16.42 -6.79 -23.93
N ILE A 292 -15.47 -7.20 -24.79
CA ILE A 292 -15.78 -7.95 -26.02
C ILE A 292 -16.54 -9.24 -25.70
N LEU A 293 -16.15 -9.96 -24.65
CA LEU A 293 -16.85 -11.17 -24.19
C LEU A 293 -18.26 -10.89 -23.66
N LEU A 294 -18.49 -9.71 -23.06
CA LEU A 294 -19.81 -9.30 -22.62
C LEU A 294 -20.74 -9.02 -23.82
N PHE A 295 -20.22 -8.36 -24.86
CA PHE A 295 -21.00 -8.03 -26.07
C PHE A 295 -21.21 -9.21 -27.02
N ARG A 296 -20.20 -10.06 -27.23
CA ARG A 296 -20.28 -11.20 -28.18
C ARG A 296 -20.84 -12.48 -27.56
N GLY A 297 -21.04 -12.50 -26.25
CA GLY A 297 -21.52 -13.67 -25.51
C GLY A 297 -20.40 -14.65 -25.18
N ARG A 298 -20.26 -15.00 -23.89
CA ARG A 298 -19.17 -15.87 -23.39
C ARG A 298 -19.22 -17.27 -24.00
N ASP A 299 -20.41 -17.86 -24.12
CA ASP A 299 -20.58 -19.24 -24.57
C ASP A 299 -20.38 -19.42 -26.08
N HIS A 300 -20.47 -18.33 -26.85
CA HIS A 300 -20.25 -18.36 -28.30
C HIS A 300 -18.78 -18.17 -28.68
N VAL A 301 -18.02 -17.44 -27.85
CA VAL A 301 -16.63 -17.04 -28.16
C VAL A 301 -15.59 -17.91 -27.47
N LEU A 302 -15.89 -18.46 -26.29
CA LEU A 302 -14.90 -19.17 -25.48
C LEU A 302 -14.98 -20.68 -25.67
N PRO A 303 -13.85 -21.37 -25.91
CA PRO A 303 -13.80 -22.82 -25.96
C PRO A 303 -13.94 -23.44 -24.55
N GLU A 304 -14.13 -24.76 -24.49
CA GLU A 304 -14.10 -25.50 -23.23
C GLU A 304 -12.78 -25.29 -22.48
N ARG A 305 -12.87 -25.13 -21.16
CA ARG A 305 -11.72 -24.77 -20.32
C ARG A 305 -11.81 -25.35 -18.92
N PRO A 306 -10.68 -25.68 -18.27
CA PRO A 306 -10.67 -26.25 -16.92
C PRO A 306 -11.19 -25.32 -15.83
N PHE A 307 -11.00 -24.00 -16.01
CA PHE A 307 -11.47 -22.98 -15.07
C PHE A 307 -12.63 -22.21 -15.68
N THR A 308 -13.83 -22.37 -15.12
CA THR A 308 -15.03 -21.66 -15.58
C THR A 308 -15.60 -20.81 -14.46
N LEU A 309 -15.99 -19.58 -14.78
CA LEU A 309 -16.71 -18.69 -13.85
C LEU A 309 -18.21 -19.02 -13.77
N GLY A 310 -18.67 -20.02 -14.52
CA GLY A 310 -20.08 -20.41 -14.61
C GLY A 310 -21.02 -19.22 -14.86
N ARG A 311 -22.14 -19.21 -14.13
CA ARG A 311 -23.16 -18.14 -14.19
C ARG A 311 -22.69 -16.79 -13.66
N LEU A 312 -21.64 -16.75 -12.85
CA LEU A 312 -21.06 -15.50 -12.36
C LEU A 312 -20.17 -14.81 -13.40
N GLY A 313 -19.81 -15.51 -14.48
CA GLY A 313 -18.93 -14.98 -15.52
C GLY A 313 -19.39 -13.65 -16.15
N PRO A 314 -20.63 -13.52 -16.63
CA PRO A 314 -21.13 -12.26 -17.17
C PRO A 314 -21.14 -11.12 -16.14
N ILE A 315 -21.51 -11.42 -14.89
CA ILE A 315 -21.56 -10.44 -13.78
C ILE A 315 -20.16 -9.91 -13.48
N ILE A 316 -19.17 -10.81 -13.37
CA ILE A 316 -17.77 -10.44 -13.10
C ILE A 316 -17.21 -9.58 -14.25
N ASN A 317 -17.47 -9.95 -15.51
CA ASN A 317 -17.02 -9.16 -16.65
C ASN A 317 -17.67 -7.77 -16.67
N PHE A 318 -18.98 -7.68 -16.38
CA PHE A 318 -19.67 -6.39 -16.29
C PHE A 318 -19.09 -5.52 -15.17
N LEU A 319 -18.94 -6.09 -13.97
CA LEU A 319 -18.39 -5.37 -12.83
C LEU A 319 -16.96 -4.90 -13.09
N ALA A 320 -16.12 -5.72 -13.73
CA ALA A 320 -14.75 -5.35 -14.06
C ALA A 320 -14.68 -4.21 -15.08
N VAL A 321 -15.50 -4.26 -16.14
CA VAL A 321 -15.57 -3.17 -17.13
C VAL A 321 -16.12 -1.89 -16.50
N ALA A 322 -17.19 -1.99 -15.70
CA ALA A 322 -17.76 -0.84 -15.00
C ALA A 322 -16.77 -0.24 -14.00
N TRP A 323 -16.02 -1.07 -13.29
CA TRP A 323 -14.98 -0.65 -12.35
C TRP A 323 -13.83 0.07 -13.04
N VAL A 324 -13.31 -0.46 -14.14
CA VAL A 324 -12.24 0.19 -14.90
C VAL A 324 -12.71 1.52 -15.49
N VAL A 325 -13.92 1.58 -16.07
CA VAL A 325 -14.48 2.86 -16.56
C VAL A 325 -14.64 3.88 -15.43
N PHE A 326 -15.09 3.44 -14.25
CA PHE A 326 -15.21 4.30 -13.08
C PHE A 326 -13.85 4.83 -12.62
N LEU A 327 -12.83 3.97 -12.52
CA LEU A 327 -11.47 4.38 -12.16
C LEU A 327 -10.85 5.31 -13.21
N ASP A 328 -11.04 5.05 -14.50
CA ASP A 328 -10.53 5.90 -15.58
C ASP A 328 -11.08 7.33 -15.46
N ILE A 329 -12.37 7.48 -15.10
CA ILE A 329 -12.99 8.78 -14.83
C ILE A 329 -12.41 9.42 -13.57
N LEU A 330 -12.30 8.66 -12.46
CA LEU A 330 -11.76 9.18 -11.20
C LEU A 330 -10.31 9.65 -11.33
N CYS A 331 -9.47 8.89 -12.05
CA CYS A 331 -8.08 9.24 -12.33
C CYS A 331 -7.94 10.53 -13.14
N CYS A 332 -8.99 11.01 -13.81
CA CYS A 332 -8.98 12.27 -14.53
C CYS A 332 -9.39 13.48 -13.65
N ILE A 333 -9.88 13.25 -12.43
CA ILE A 333 -10.31 14.30 -11.50
C ILE A 333 -9.09 14.78 -10.68
N PRO A 334 -8.97 16.09 -10.37
CA PRO A 334 -7.94 16.60 -9.48
C PRO A 334 -8.07 16.06 -8.05
N THR A 335 -6.94 15.71 -7.45
CA THR A 335 -6.88 15.11 -6.11
C THR A 335 -7.03 16.12 -4.97
N GLU A 336 -6.78 17.41 -5.23
CA GLU A 336 -6.91 18.45 -4.21
C GLU A 336 -7.57 19.73 -4.76
N MET A 337 -8.16 20.51 -3.84
CA MET A 337 -8.84 21.77 -4.10
C MET A 337 -8.26 22.90 -3.23
N PRO A 338 -8.15 24.15 -3.72
CA PRO A 338 -8.55 24.63 -5.05
C PRO A 338 -7.56 24.27 -6.17
N VAL A 339 -8.07 24.04 -7.39
CA VAL A 339 -7.24 23.66 -8.54
C VAL A 339 -6.37 24.84 -9.00
N THR A 340 -5.06 24.65 -9.00
CA THR A 340 -4.07 25.57 -9.59
C THR A 340 -3.52 24.97 -10.88
N LYS A 341 -2.80 25.76 -11.70
CA LYS A 341 -2.16 25.26 -12.93
C LYS A 341 -1.15 24.13 -12.66
N GLU A 342 -0.53 24.14 -11.48
CA GLU A 342 0.48 23.18 -11.06
C GLU A 342 -0.14 21.88 -10.51
N ASN A 343 -1.31 21.97 -9.86
CA ASN A 343 -2.03 20.83 -9.28
C ASN A 343 -3.17 20.28 -10.19
N MET A 344 -3.34 20.86 -11.38
CA MET A 344 -4.35 20.38 -12.32
C MET A 344 -3.96 19.01 -12.88
N ASN A 345 -4.91 18.07 -12.83
CA ASN A 345 -4.68 16.73 -13.35
C ASN A 345 -4.88 16.69 -14.88
N TYR A 346 -3.78 16.59 -15.63
CA TYR A 346 -3.78 16.60 -17.10
C TYR A 346 -3.85 15.20 -17.75
N ILE A 347 -4.09 14.14 -16.96
CA ILE A 347 -4.12 12.76 -17.46
C ILE A 347 -5.11 12.60 -18.62
N SER A 348 -6.31 13.17 -18.52
CA SER A 348 -7.36 13.08 -19.55
C SER A 348 -6.91 13.59 -20.92
N VAL A 349 -6.16 14.70 -20.96
CA VAL A 349 -5.64 15.32 -22.18
C VAL A 349 -4.57 14.44 -22.81
N VAL A 350 -3.66 13.91 -21.99
CA VAL A 350 -2.58 13.02 -22.44
C VAL A 350 -3.15 11.72 -23.00
N THR A 351 -4.11 11.11 -22.29
CA THR A 351 -4.79 9.88 -22.73
C THR A 351 -5.52 10.08 -24.05
N PHE A 352 -6.26 11.17 -24.22
CA PHE A 352 -6.94 11.48 -25.49
C PHE A 352 -5.93 11.68 -26.64
N GLY A 353 -4.87 12.45 -26.40
CA GLY A 353 -3.81 12.69 -27.36
C GLY A 353 -3.16 11.40 -27.86
N LEU A 354 -2.70 10.55 -26.95
CA LEU A 354 -2.04 9.28 -27.29
C LEU A 354 -3.00 8.31 -27.99
N THR A 355 -4.24 8.19 -27.52
CA THR A 355 -5.26 7.32 -28.16
C THR A 355 -5.54 7.77 -29.59
N SER A 356 -5.68 9.08 -29.80
CA SER A 356 -5.94 9.65 -31.13
C SER A 356 -4.80 9.35 -32.11
N ILE A 357 -3.53 9.45 -31.66
CA ILE A 357 -2.36 9.13 -32.50
C ILE A 357 -2.40 7.67 -32.93
N VAL A 358 -2.68 6.75 -32.01
CA VAL A 358 -2.76 5.30 -32.30
C VAL A 358 -3.90 5.00 -33.28
N LEU A 359 -5.06 5.62 -33.09
CA LEU A 359 -6.21 5.48 -33.98
C LEU A 359 -5.91 6.00 -35.39
N LEU A 360 -5.28 7.17 -35.50
CA LEU A 360 -4.84 7.74 -36.77
C LEU A 360 -3.82 6.82 -37.46
N MET A 361 -2.80 6.34 -36.75
CA MET A 361 -1.84 5.36 -37.29
C MET A 361 -2.53 4.09 -37.80
N TYR A 362 -3.50 3.56 -37.06
CA TYR A 362 -4.24 2.38 -37.50
C TYR A 362 -5.02 2.66 -38.79
N VAL A 363 -5.79 3.75 -38.81
CA VAL A 363 -6.63 4.12 -39.95
C VAL A 363 -5.81 4.39 -41.20
N PHE A 364 -4.70 5.12 -41.09
CA PHE A 364 -3.89 5.53 -42.24
C PHE A 364 -2.87 4.47 -42.69
N CYS A 365 -2.25 3.73 -41.77
CA CYS A 365 -1.13 2.86 -42.12
C CYS A 365 -1.46 1.36 -42.12
N LYS A 366 -2.42 0.91 -41.30
CA LYS A 366 -2.60 -0.53 -40.99
C LYS A 366 -3.98 -1.10 -41.34
N LYS A 367 -4.99 -0.27 -41.55
CA LYS A 367 -6.33 -0.70 -41.99
C LYS A 367 -6.22 -1.52 -43.28
N GLY A 368 -6.66 -2.78 -43.24
CA GLY A 368 -6.60 -3.72 -44.36
C GLY A 368 -5.25 -4.43 -44.60
N LYS A 369 -4.17 -4.03 -43.89
CA LYS A 369 -2.84 -4.67 -43.99
C LYS A 369 -2.47 -5.51 -42.76
N TYR A 370 -3.15 -5.30 -41.63
CA TYR A 370 -2.90 -6.05 -40.40
C TYR A 370 -3.55 -7.44 -40.46
N LEU A 371 -2.71 -8.48 -40.57
CA LEU A 371 -3.10 -9.87 -40.42
C LEU A 371 -2.95 -10.24 -38.94
N GLY A 372 -4.07 -10.50 -38.26
CA GLY A 372 -4.06 -10.97 -36.88
C GLY A 372 -3.53 -12.41 -36.75
N PRO A 373 -3.41 -12.93 -35.51
CA PRO A 373 -2.98 -14.31 -35.27
C PRO A 373 -3.91 -15.31 -35.98
N ARG A 374 -3.34 -16.28 -36.71
CA ARG A 374 -4.11 -17.31 -37.42
C ARG A 374 -4.61 -18.34 -36.41
N MET A 375 -5.92 -18.33 -36.13
CA MET A 375 -6.58 -19.39 -35.38
C MET A 375 -6.86 -20.56 -36.33
N PRO A 376 -6.51 -21.82 -35.98
CA PRO A 376 -6.95 -22.97 -36.74
C PRO A 376 -8.49 -22.97 -36.82
N SER A 377 -9.02 -22.89 -38.04
CA SER A 377 -10.45 -22.88 -38.31
C SER A 377 -11.01 -24.29 -38.14
N GLY A 378 -11.27 -24.64 -36.88
CA GLY A 378 -11.77 -25.93 -36.44
C GLY A 378 -11.29 -26.14 -35.01
N GLY A 379 -12.20 -26.16 -34.04
CA GLY A 379 -11.86 -26.38 -32.64
C GLY A 379 -10.91 -27.56 -32.48
N LEU A 380 -9.90 -27.41 -31.63
CA LEU A 380 -8.83 -28.38 -31.40
C LEU A 380 -9.41 -29.70 -30.85
N HIS A 381 -9.81 -30.62 -31.73
CA HIS A 381 -10.17 -31.99 -31.36
C HIS A 381 -8.88 -32.80 -31.26
N LEU A 382 -8.46 -33.07 -30.02
CA LEU A 382 -7.36 -33.97 -29.73
C LEU A 382 -7.88 -35.40 -29.76
N ASP A 383 -8.11 -35.95 -30.97
CA ASP A 383 -8.20 -37.40 -31.12
C ASP A 383 -6.79 -37.97 -31.19
N GLY A 384 -6.57 -39.07 -30.45
CA GLY A 384 -5.26 -39.57 -30.02
C GLY A 384 -4.29 -40.08 -31.08
N GLN A 385 -4.42 -39.73 -32.37
CA GLN A 385 -3.44 -40.04 -33.40
C GLN A 385 -3.38 -38.94 -34.47
N GLU A 386 -2.18 -38.39 -34.68
CA GLU A 386 -1.73 -37.51 -35.78
C GLU A 386 -2.42 -36.16 -35.99
N VAL A 387 -1.60 -35.10 -35.94
CA VAL A 387 -1.97 -33.75 -36.37
C VAL A 387 -2.10 -33.74 -37.89
N SER A 388 -3.28 -34.07 -38.40
CA SER A 388 -3.60 -33.88 -39.83
C SER A 388 -4.08 -32.45 -40.06
N PHE A 389 -3.22 -31.63 -40.65
CA PHE A 389 -3.60 -30.32 -41.16
C PHE A 389 -4.53 -30.52 -42.38
N LYS A 390 -5.81 -30.21 -42.24
CA LYS A 390 -6.64 -29.96 -43.43
C LYS A 390 -6.17 -28.66 -44.07
N GLU A 391 -5.40 -28.77 -45.15
CA GLU A 391 -5.02 -27.64 -46.01
C GLU A 391 -6.27 -26.90 -46.49
N GLY A 392 -6.50 -25.72 -45.92
CA GLY A 392 -7.39 -24.73 -46.52
C GLY A 392 -6.66 -24.03 -47.66
N LYS A 393 -7.10 -24.29 -48.90
CA LYS A 393 -6.77 -23.60 -50.17
C LYS A 393 -5.43 -22.85 -50.19
N HIS A 394 -4.43 -23.49 -50.80
CA HIS A 394 -3.27 -22.84 -51.39
C HIS A 394 -3.71 -21.69 -52.31
N VAL A 395 -3.47 -20.45 -51.89
CA VAL A 395 -3.33 -19.32 -52.82
C VAL A 395 -1.84 -19.19 -53.08
N ASN A 396 -1.40 -19.75 -54.19
CA ASN A 396 -0.02 -19.64 -54.68
C ASN A 396 0.30 -18.17 -54.95
N LEU A 397 1.19 -17.59 -54.15
CA LEU A 397 1.88 -16.33 -54.46
C LEU A 397 3.19 -16.67 -55.17
N HIS A 398 3.09 -17.18 -56.39
CA HIS A 398 4.20 -17.29 -57.34
C HIS A 398 3.67 -17.18 -58.76
N GLU A 399 3.19 -15.98 -59.13
CA GLU A 399 3.16 -15.52 -60.52
C GLU A 399 2.85 -14.01 -60.54
N SER A 400 3.91 -13.20 -60.47
CA SER A 400 3.93 -11.93 -61.20
C SER A 400 5.18 -11.97 -62.08
N LYS A 401 5.06 -12.70 -63.19
CA LYS A 401 5.91 -12.46 -64.36
C LYS A 401 5.34 -11.24 -65.09
N ASP A 402 6.24 -10.33 -65.41
CA ASP A 402 6.31 -9.55 -66.65
C ASP A 402 5.05 -9.59 -67.53
N ASP A 403 4.35 -8.46 -67.60
CA ASP A 403 3.96 -7.75 -68.83
C ASP A 403 3.39 -6.35 -68.48
#